data_AF-A0A2D8Q5S6-F1
#
_entry.id   AF-A0A2D8Q5S6-F1
#
_cell.length_a   1.000
_cell.length_b   1.000
_cell.length_c   1.000
_cell.angle_alpha   90.00
_cell.angle_beta   90.00
_cell.angle_gamma   90.00
#
_symmetry.space_group_name_H-M   'P 1'
#
loop_
_entity.id
_entity.type
_entity.pdbx_description
1 polymer ?
#
loop_
_entity_poly.entity_id
_entity_poly.type
_entity_poly.pdbx_seq_one_letter_code
_entity_poly.pdbx_strand_id
1 'polypeptide(L)'
;MLDGVLALMIAAMTGAIVWQVFARYVLDAAPYWSEELARFLMPWIAMVGSAAVLRGGGHVAVTALIERLGAGPAAALRIVRDLVMLGVAAVLVIHGLAFADLNSFQDSPAFEVPMSVPYMAMPVGGVLIAIMVVIARLSRPGADWALPDPDAPVEDEGEGFVPVAMRAAEAARQEEARR
;
A
#
# COMPACT_ATOMS: atom_id res chain seq x y z
N MET A 1 7.50 4.49 7.98
CA MET A 1 8.61 3.69 7.37
C MET A 1 8.15 3.01 6.08
N LEU A 2 7.08 2.20 6.10
CA LEU A 2 6.54 1.55 4.88
C LEU A 2 6.17 2.55 3.78
N ASP A 3 5.52 3.65 4.13
CA ASP A 3 5.12 4.69 3.17
C ASP A 3 6.32 5.31 2.45
N GLY A 4 7.45 5.48 3.16
CA GLY A 4 8.69 5.99 2.57
C GLY A 4 9.35 4.99 1.61
N VAL A 5 9.34 3.69 1.94
CA VAL A 5 9.82 2.63 1.04
C VAL A 5 8.97 2.58 -0.22
N LEU A 6 7.64 2.64 -0.09
CA LEU A 6 6.72 2.67 -1.22
C LEU A 6 6.92 3.89 -2.11
N ALA A 7 7.03 5.08 -1.50
CA ALA A 7 7.27 6.31 -2.24
C ALA A 7 8.58 6.22 -3.05
N LEU A 8 9.64 5.69 -2.45
CA LEU A 8 10.92 5.49 -3.13
C LEU A 8 10.79 4.52 -4.32
N MET A 9 10.10 3.39 -4.13
CA MET A 9 9.91 2.39 -5.17
C MET A 9 9.07 2.93 -6.35
N ILE A 10 7.99 3.65 -6.05
CA ILE A 10 7.14 4.28 -7.06
C ILE A 10 7.91 5.37 -7.81
N ALA A 11 8.71 6.18 -7.11
CA ALA A 11 9.55 7.19 -7.72
C ALA A 11 10.60 6.57 -8.65
N ALA A 12 11.25 5.48 -8.22
CA ALA A 12 12.21 4.75 -9.04
C ALA A 12 11.57 4.15 -10.30
N MET A 13 10.42 3.48 -10.17
CA MET A 13 9.68 2.92 -11.30
C MET A 13 9.23 4.02 -12.27
N THR A 14 8.69 5.12 -11.75
CA THR A 14 8.25 6.26 -12.56
C THR A 14 9.43 6.89 -13.30
N GLY A 15 10.54 7.13 -12.60
CA GLY A 15 11.77 7.65 -13.21
C GLY A 15 12.31 6.75 -14.32
N ALA A 16 12.29 5.43 -14.12
CA ALA A 16 12.70 4.46 -15.14
C ALA A 16 11.80 4.54 -16.40
N ILE A 17 10.48 4.61 -16.22
CA ILE A 17 9.53 4.71 -17.35
C ILE A 17 9.67 6.06 -18.06
N VAL A 18 9.81 7.16 -17.33
CA VAL A 18 10.03 8.50 -17.91
C VAL A 18 11.34 8.52 -18.71
N TRP A 19 12.41 7.93 -18.15
CA TRP A 19 13.67 7.79 -18.87
C TRP A 19 13.53 6.94 -20.13
N GLN A 20 12.80 5.83 -20.07
CA GLN A 20 12.53 4.97 -21.22
C GLN A 20 11.83 5.72 -22.35
N VAL A 21 10.81 6.52 -22.00
CA VAL A 21 10.07 7.36 -22.96
C VAL A 21 11.00 8.41 -23.57
N PHE A 22 11.75 9.14 -22.74
CA PHE A 22 12.71 10.14 -23.20
C PHE A 22 13.74 9.53 -24.15
N ALA A 23 14.38 8.43 -23.75
CA ALA A 23 15.42 7.78 -24.53
C ALA A 23 14.88 7.24 -25.87
N ARG A 24 13.64 6.72 -25.88
CA ARG A 24 12.98 6.28 -27.12
C ARG A 24 12.73 7.42 -28.10
N TYR A 25 12.24 8.57 -27.63
CA TYR A 25 11.81 9.64 -28.54
C TYR A 25 12.91 10.67 -28.84
N VAL A 26 13.91 10.81 -27.98
CA VAL A 26 14.98 11.80 -28.10
C VAL A 26 16.30 11.18 -28.53
N LEU A 27 16.63 9.99 -28.02
CA LEU A 27 17.90 9.30 -28.31
C LEU A 27 17.75 8.21 -29.37
N ASP A 28 16.53 7.98 -29.86
CA ASP A 28 16.17 6.90 -30.79
C ASP A 28 16.62 5.50 -30.31
N ALA A 29 16.78 5.35 -28.99
CA ALA A 29 17.29 4.15 -28.35
C ALA A 29 16.59 3.95 -27.00
N ALA A 30 15.70 2.96 -26.92
CA ALA A 30 15.01 2.62 -25.68
C ALA A 30 15.82 1.57 -24.88
N PRO A 31 16.29 1.89 -23.67
CA PRO A 31 17.01 0.93 -22.85
C PRO A 31 16.09 -0.21 -22.41
N TYR A 32 16.56 -1.45 -22.52
CA TYR A 32 15.79 -2.64 -22.13
C TYR A 32 15.73 -2.82 -20.61
N TRP A 33 16.73 -2.31 -19.87
CA TRP A 33 16.77 -2.38 -18.41
C TRP A 33 15.65 -1.60 -17.72
N SER A 34 15.13 -0.52 -18.32
CA SER A 34 14.09 0.29 -17.68
C SER A 34 12.75 -0.42 -17.62
N GLU A 35 12.43 -1.22 -18.66
CA GLU A 35 11.23 -2.04 -18.69
C GLU A 35 11.34 -3.17 -17.66
N GLU A 36 12.50 -3.81 -17.59
CA GLU A 36 12.78 -4.88 -16.64
C GLU A 36 12.71 -4.39 -15.19
N LEU A 37 13.27 -3.21 -14.91
CA LEU A 37 13.20 -2.58 -13.58
C LEU A 37 11.75 -2.31 -13.17
N ALA A 38 10.93 -1.77 -14.08
CA ALA A 38 9.52 -1.54 -13.81
C ALA A 38 8.76 -2.86 -13.55
N ARG A 39 9.07 -3.90 -14.33
CA ARG A 39 8.51 -5.25 -14.16
C ARG A 39 8.89 -5.87 -12.82
N PHE A 40 10.08 -5.56 -12.30
CA PHE A 40 10.49 -6.01 -10.99
C PHE A 40 9.83 -5.21 -9.88
N LEU A 41 9.77 -3.89 -9.98
CA LEU A 41 9.21 -3.04 -8.94
C LEU A 41 7.69 -3.20 -8.79
N MET A 42 6.95 -3.46 -9.88
CA MET A 42 5.48 -3.61 -9.84
C MET A 42 4.97 -4.58 -8.78
N PRO A 43 5.36 -5.88 -8.75
CA PRO A 43 4.88 -6.82 -7.76
C PRO A 43 5.30 -6.42 -6.35
N TRP A 44 6.51 -5.89 -6.16
CA TRP A 44 6.94 -5.39 -4.85
C TRP A 44 6.09 -4.21 -4.36
N ILE A 45 5.79 -3.24 -5.23
CA ILE A 45 4.92 -2.09 -4.90
C ILE A 45 3.52 -2.59 -4.54
N ALA A 46 2.96 -3.51 -5.31
CA ALA A 46 1.63 -4.08 -5.03
C ALA A 46 1.60 -4.79 -3.67
N MET A 47 2.61 -5.59 -3.37
CA MET A 47 2.68 -6.39 -2.15
C MET A 47 2.96 -5.54 -0.92
N VAL A 48 3.97 -4.65 -0.95
CA VAL A 48 4.25 -3.73 0.16
C VAL A 48 3.10 -2.72 0.32
N GLY A 49 2.50 -2.29 -0.78
CA GLY A 49 1.37 -1.35 -0.81
C GLY A 49 0.13 -1.94 -0.16
N SER A 50 -0.17 -3.21 -0.42
CA SER A 50 -1.28 -3.91 0.24
C SER A 50 -1.11 -3.93 1.76
N ALA A 51 0.10 -4.21 2.28
CA ALA A 51 0.39 -4.16 3.70
C ALA A 51 0.23 -2.74 4.30
N ALA A 52 0.66 -1.70 3.58
CA ALA A 52 0.48 -0.31 4.02
C ALA A 52 -1.00 0.09 4.08
N VAL A 53 -1.80 -0.31 3.09
CA VAL A 53 -3.25 -0.09 3.06
C VAL A 53 -3.97 -0.86 4.17
N LEU A 54 -3.51 -2.07 4.48
CA LEU A 54 -3.99 -2.83 5.63
C LEU A 54 -3.69 -2.15 6.97
N ARG A 55 -2.69 -1.27 7.07
CA ARG A 55 -2.49 -0.50 8.31
C ARG A 55 -3.57 0.56 8.50
N GLY A 56 -4.11 1.12 7.42
CA GLY A 56 -5.08 2.21 7.42
C GLY A 56 -6.55 1.79 7.32
N GLY A 57 -6.90 0.52 7.57
CA GLY A 57 -8.30 0.06 7.49
C GLY A 57 -8.82 -0.28 6.08
N GLY A 58 -7.94 -0.40 5.09
CA GLY A 58 -8.31 -0.34 3.67
C GLY A 58 -9.16 -1.49 3.10
N HIS A 59 -9.61 -2.47 3.88
CA HIS A 59 -10.70 -3.36 3.45
C HIS A 59 -12.08 -2.69 3.66
N VAL A 60 -12.21 -1.48 3.13
CA VAL A 60 -13.36 -0.57 3.30
C VAL A 60 -14.69 -1.26 3.01
N ALA A 61 -14.72 -2.17 2.02
CA ALA A 61 -15.91 -2.93 1.65
C ALA A 61 -16.43 -3.84 2.77
N VAL A 62 -15.54 -4.45 3.55
CA VAL A 62 -15.93 -5.32 4.69
C VAL A 62 -16.28 -4.46 5.90
N THR A 63 -15.56 -3.36 6.11
CA THR A 63 -15.80 -2.41 7.20
C THR A 63 -17.21 -1.80 7.11
N ALA A 64 -17.63 -1.34 5.92
CA ALA A 64 -18.97 -0.77 5.72
C ALA A 64 -20.11 -1.78 5.96
N LEU A 65 -19.86 -3.07 5.77
CA LEU A 65 -20.83 -4.13 6.09
C LEU A 65 -20.89 -4.38 7.60
N ILE A 66 -19.74 -4.36 8.28
CA ILE A 66 -19.65 -4.52 9.74
C ILE A 66 -20.38 -3.37 10.46
N GLU A 67 -20.26 -2.13 10.00
CA GLU A 67 -20.94 -0.95 10.56
C GLU A 67 -22.47 -1.06 10.55
N ARG A 68 -23.04 -1.82 9.61
CA ARG A 68 -24.49 -2.00 9.47
C ARG A 68 -25.06 -3.15 10.29
N LEU A 69 -24.19 -3.94 10.93
CA LEU A 69 -24.56 -5.13 11.70
C LEU A 69 -24.59 -4.85 13.20
N GLY A 70 -25.47 -5.55 13.93
CA GLY A 70 -25.45 -5.55 15.39
C GLY A 70 -24.17 -6.18 15.96
N ALA A 71 -23.91 -5.96 17.26
CA ALA A 71 -22.64 -6.33 17.92
C ALA A 71 -22.22 -7.81 17.75
N GLY A 72 -23.17 -8.75 17.74
CA GLY A 72 -22.91 -10.18 17.58
C GLY A 72 -22.40 -10.55 16.17
N PRO A 73 -23.21 -10.35 15.10
CA PRO A 73 -22.79 -10.64 13.73
C PRO A 73 -21.54 -9.87 13.29
N ALA A 74 -21.37 -8.63 13.75
CA ALA A 74 -20.18 -7.82 13.51
C ALA A 74 -18.90 -8.48 14.07
N ALA A 75 -18.96 -9.09 15.25
CA ALA A 75 -17.82 -9.81 15.83
C ALA A 75 -17.45 -11.05 15.00
N ALA A 76 -18.42 -11.85 14.58
CA ALA A 76 -18.19 -13.03 13.76
C ALA A 76 -17.56 -12.66 12.40
N LEU A 77 -18.11 -11.64 11.72
CA LEU A 77 -17.60 -11.21 10.42
C LEU A 77 -16.16 -10.68 10.49
N ARG A 78 -15.79 -10.01 11.58
CA ARG A 78 -14.41 -9.55 11.83
C ARG A 78 -13.43 -10.72 11.96
N ILE A 79 -13.82 -11.79 12.65
CA ILE A 79 -13.00 -13.00 12.78
C ILE A 79 -12.86 -13.70 11.43
N VAL A 80 -13.97 -13.85 10.69
CA VAL A 80 -13.96 -14.47 9.35
C VAL A 80 -13.06 -13.69 8.40
N ARG A 81 -13.17 -12.35 8.37
CA ARG A 81 -12.28 -11.48 7.58
C ARG A 81 -10.82 -11.76 7.88
N ASP A 82 -10.44 -11.74 9.16
CA ASP A 82 -9.04 -11.96 9.55
C ASP A 82 -8.54 -13.35 9.15
N LEU A 83 -9.37 -14.39 9.34
CA LEU A 83 -9.03 -15.76 8.91
C LEU A 83 -8.84 -15.85 7.40
N VAL A 84 -9.69 -15.18 6.62
CA VAL A 84 -9.54 -15.13 5.15
C VAL A 84 -8.26 -14.41 4.76
N MET A 85 -7.94 -13.27 5.39
CA MET A 85 -6.69 -12.55 5.14
C MET A 85 -5.46 -13.41 5.47
N LEU A 86 -5.48 -14.11 6.60
CA LEU A 86 -4.41 -15.03 7.00
C LEU A 86 -4.30 -16.22 6.04
N GLY A 87 -5.43 -16.73 5.55
CA GLY A 87 -5.46 -17.78 4.53
C GLY A 87 -4.84 -17.33 3.20
N VAL A 88 -5.20 -16.13 2.72
CA VAL A 88 -4.60 -15.52 1.53
C VAL A 88 -3.10 -15.29 1.74
N ALA A 89 -2.71 -14.76 2.89
CA ALA A 89 -1.30 -14.59 3.24
C ALA A 89 -0.51 -15.91 3.20
N ALA A 90 -1.08 -16.99 3.75
CA ALA A 90 -0.46 -18.31 3.72
C ALA A 90 -0.29 -18.83 2.28
N VAL A 91 -1.32 -18.68 1.43
CA VAL A 91 -1.25 -19.04 0.00
C VAL A 91 -0.16 -18.24 -0.71
N LEU A 92 -0.08 -16.93 -0.50
CA LEU A 92 0.96 -16.07 -1.08
C LEU A 92 2.37 -16.49 -0.64
N VAL A 93 2.56 -16.90 0.61
CA VAL A 93 3.85 -17.38 1.11
C VAL A 93 4.21 -18.73 0.50
N ILE A 94 3.33 -19.72 0.59
CA ILE A 94 3.64 -21.09 0.17
C ILE A 94 3.85 -21.14 -1.35
N HIS A 95 2.91 -20.60 -2.12
CA HIS A 95 3.01 -20.64 -3.57
C HIS A 95 4.00 -19.62 -4.12
N GLY A 96 4.16 -18.48 -3.45
CA GLY A 96 5.16 -17.48 -3.85
C GLY A 96 6.59 -17.99 -3.68
N LEU A 97 6.89 -18.71 -2.59
CA LEU A 97 8.19 -19.38 -2.42
C LEU A 97 8.42 -20.44 -3.49
N ALA A 98 7.42 -21.28 -3.77
CA ALA A 98 7.53 -22.28 -4.84
C ALA A 98 7.77 -21.62 -6.22
N PHE A 99 7.10 -20.52 -6.52
CA PHE A 99 7.30 -19.78 -7.78
C PHE A 99 8.69 -19.14 -7.87
N ALA A 100 9.18 -18.57 -6.77
CA ALA A 100 10.51 -17.98 -6.72
C ALA A 100 11.60 -19.04 -6.94
N ASP A 101 11.45 -20.23 -6.34
CA ASP A 101 12.38 -21.35 -6.49
C ASP A 101 12.37 -21.91 -7.92
N LEU A 102 11.20 -22.07 -8.54
CA LEU A 102 11.09 -22.52 -9.93
C LEU A 102 11.81 -21.60 -10.93
N ASN A 103 11.97 -20.32 -10.60
CA ASN A 103 12.58 -19.31 -11.47
C ASN A 103 13.98 -18.90 -11.00
N SER A 104 14.57 -19.57 -10.00
CA SER A 104 15.89 -19.20 -9.47
C SER A 104 17.05 -19.53 -10.43
N PHE A 105 16.84 -20.42 -11.39
CA PHE A 105 17.85 -20.87 -12.35
C PHE A 105 17.95 -19.99 -13.60
N GLN A 106 17.07 -18.99 -13.74
CA GLN A 106 17.05 -18.09 -14.88
C GLN A 106 17.42 -16.69 -14.43
N ASP A 107 18.49 -16.15 -15.00
CA ASP A 107 18.88 -14.76 -14.79
C ASP A 107 18.15 -13.84 -15.76
N SER A 108 17.95 -12.60 -15.32
CA SER A 108 17.25 -11.60 -16.08
C SER A 108 18.15 -10.98 -17.17
N PRO A 109 17.63 -10.66 -18.36
CA PRO A 109 18.48 -10.24 -19.49
C PRO A 109 19.23 -8.93 -19.28
N ALA A 110 18.68 -7.99 -18.49
CA ALA A 110 19.28 -6.68 -18.30
C ALA A 110 20.14 -6.56 -17.05
N PHE A 111 19.63 -7.05 -15.93
CA PHE A 111 20.33 -6.93 -14.66
C PHE A 111 21.17 -8.16 -14.30
N GLU A 112 21.04 -9.26 -15.05
CA GLU A 112 21.73 -10.52 -14.77
C GLU A 112 21.48 -10.99 -13.33
N VAL A 113 20.29 -10.70 -12.80
CA VAL A 113 19.87 -11.14 -11.47
C VAL A 113 18.85 -12.27 -11.58
N PRO A 114 18.80 -13.19 -10.60
CA PRO A 114 17.85 -14.28 -10.63
C PRO A 114 16.40 -13.78 -10.71
N MET A 115 15.60 -14.39 -11.58
CA MET A 115 14.18 -14.08 -11.72
C MET A 115 13.37 -14.41 -10.45
N SER A 116 13.97 -15.08 -9.47
CA SER A 116 13.38 -15.26 -8.13
C SER A 116 13.12 -13.91 -7.42
N VAL A 117 13.92 -12.86 -7.68
CA VAL A 117 13.80 -11.56 -7.01
C VAL A 117 12.41 -10.91 -7.13
N PRO A 118 11.83 -10.71 -8.33
CA PRO A 118 10.48 -10.18 -8.46
C PRO A 118 9.41 -11.10 -7.86
N TYR A 119 9.60 -12.42 -7.91
CA TYR A 119 8.64 -13.38 -7.35
C TYR A 119 8.66 -13.44 -5.83
N MET A 120 9.80 -13.12 -5.19
CA MET A 120 9.91 -13.00 -3.74
C MET A 120 9.05 -11.86 -3.15
N ALA A 121 8.54 -10.95 -3.98
CA ALA A 121 7.54 -9.98 -3.55
C ALA A 121 6.30 -10.65 -2.93
N MET A 122 5.85 -11.78 -3.50
CA MET A 122 4.66 -12.50 -3.03
C MET A 122 4.80 -13.04 -1.60
N PRO A 123 5.84 -13.84 -1.26
CA PRO A 123 5.99 -14.33 0.11
C PRO A 123 6.29 -13.20 1.09
N VAL A 124 7.07 -12.18 0.71
CA VAL A 124 7.30 -11.03 1.60
C VAL A 124 6.00 -10.27 1.86
N GLY A 125 5.18 -10.02 0.82
CA GLY A 125 3.85 -9.43 0.95
C GLY A 125 2.93 -10.22 1.85
N GLY A 126 2.86 -11.54 1.66
CA GLY A 126 2.07 -12.44 2.50
C GLY A 126 2.49 -12.38 3.97
N VAL A 127 3.78 -12.40 4.26
CA VAL A 127 4.30 -12.24 5.64
C VAL A 127 3.92 -10.88 6.22
N LEU A 128 4.08 -9.80 5.46
CA LEU A 128 3.71 -8.45 5.92
C LEU A 128 2.21 -8.35 6.23
N ILE A 129 1.36 -8.89 5.36
CA ILE A 129 -0.10 -8.95 5.58
C ILE A 129 -0.40 -9.72 6.88
N ALA A 130 0.19 -10.91 7.05
CA ALA A 130 -0.04 -11.73 8.24
C ALA A 130 0.38 -11.00 9.53
N ILE A 131 1.54 -10.36 9.52
CA ILE A 131 2.03 -9.55 10.64
C ILE A 131 1.05 -8.41 10.94
N MET A 132 0.59 -7.67 9.92
CA MET A 132 -0.36 -6.56 10.12
C MET A 132 -1.68 -7.02 10.72
N VAL A 133 -2.24 -8.13 10.22
CA VAL A 133 -3.49 -8.69 10.77
C VAL A 133 -3.31 -9.11 12.23
N VAL A 134 -2.19 -9.77 12.56
CA VAL A 134 -1.91 -10.20 13.94
C VAL A 134 -1.71 -9.00 14.86
N ILE A 135 -0.89 -8.02 14.48
CA ILE A 135 -0.66 -6.80 15.26
C ILE A 135 -2.00 -6.07 15.49
N ALA A 136 -2.78 -5.86 14.43
CA ALA A 136 -4.05 -5.16 14.52
C ALA A 136 -5.03 -5.86 15.48
N ARG A 137 -5.07 -7.21 15.46
CA ARG A 137 -5.92 -7.99 16.37
C ARG A 137 -5.43 -7.96 17.82
N LEU A 138 -4.12 -7.96 18.06
CA LEU A 138 -3.53 -7.90 19.40
C LEU A 138 -3.64 -6.50 20.02
N SER A 139 -3.49 -5.45 19.22
CA SER A 139 -3.56 -4.05 19.70
C SER A 139 -4.98 -3.62 20.07
N ARG A 140 -6.00 -4.13 19.36
CA ARG A 140 -7.41 -3.81 19.64
C ARG A 140 -8.31 -5.06 19.64
N PRO A 141 -8.28 -5.87 20.72
CA PRO A 141 -9.16 -7.02 20.84
C PRO A 141 -10.63 -6.56 20.83
N GLY A 142 -11.42 -7.08 19.89
CA GLY A 142 -12.86 -6.80 19.82
C GLY A 142 -13.27 -5.46 19.19
N ALA A 143 -12.34 -4.56 18.88
CA ALA A 143 -12.62 -3.38 18.05
C ALA A 143 -12.33 -3.71 16.57
N ASP A 144 -12.95 -2.95 15.67
CA ASP A 144 -12.53 -3.00 14.27
C ASP A 144 -11.36 -2.03 14.09
N TRP A 145 -10.16 -2.56 13.84
CA TRP A 145 -8.98 -1.76 13.57
C TRP A 145 -9.11 -0.92 12.29
N ALA A 146 -10.07 -1.25 11.42
CA ALA A 146 -10.36 -0.49 10.22
C ALA A 146 -11.23 0.75 10.46
N LEU A 147 -11.83 0.88 11.64
CA LEU A 147 -12.56 2.08 12.04
C LEU A 147 -11.59 3.05 12.73
N PRO A 148 -11.76 4.37 12.51
CA PRO A 148 -11.10 5.37 13.33
C PRO A 148 -11.36 5.06 14.81
N ASP A 149 -10.31 5.18 15.63
CA ASP A 149 -10.47 4.98 17.07
C ASP A 149 -11.49 5.99 17.60
N PRO A 150 -12.58 5.55 18.24
CA PRO A 150 -13.51 6.48 18.88
C PRO A 150 -12.82 7.36 19.93
N ASP A 151 -11.76 6.83 20.55
CA ASP A 151 -11.02 7.48 21.63
C ASP A 151 -9.69 8.08 21.15
N ALA A 152 -9.38 8.02 19.84
CA ALA A 152 -8.25 8.80 19.36
C ALA A 152 -8.56 10.27 19.64
N PRO A 153 -7.57 11.04 20.12
CA PRO A 153 -7.67 12.48 20.05
C PRO A 153 -8.10 12.79 18.61
N VAL A 154 -9.19 13.53 18.44
CA VAL A 154 -9.48 14.13 17.15
C VAL A 154 -8.25 14.97 16.87
N GLU A 155 -7.34 14.44 16.07
CA GLU A 155 -6.26 15.24 15.50
C GLU A 155 -7.03 16.27 14.71
N ASP A 156 -7.15 17.47 15.29
CA ASP A 156 -7.49 18.67 14.56
C ASP A 156 -6.37 18.77 13.53
N GLU A 157 -6.61 18.14 12.37
CA GLU A 157 -5.95 18.50 11.14
C GLU A 157 -6.32 19.97 10.92
N GLY A 158 -5.67 20.87 11.65
CA GLY A 158 -5.70 22.31 11.45
C GLY A 158 -5.14 22.71 10.08
N GLU A 159 -4.85 21.72 9.23
CA GLU A 159 -4.50 21.81 7.84
C GLU A 159 -5.40 20.93 6.96
N GLY A 160 -6.65 20.68 7.35
CA GLY A 160 -7.68 20.35 6.38
C GLY A 160 -7.56 21.35 5.23
N PHE A 161 -7.40 20.87 4.00
CA PHE A 161 -7.14 21.66 2.80
C PHE A 161 -8.15 22.82 2.70
N VAL A 162 -7.83 23.96 3.32
CA VAL A 162 -8.57 25.19 3.16
C VAL A 162 -8.12 25.71 1.81
N PRO A 163 -8.98 25.70 0.77
CA PRO A 163 -8.58 26.18 -0.54
C PRO A 163 -8.01 27.59 -0.37
N VAL A 164 -6.92 27.92 -1.05
CA VAL A 164 -6.24 29.23 -0.94
C VAL A 164 -7.23 30.39 -1.05
N ALA A 165 -8.31 30.21 -1.82
CA ALA A 165 -9.43 31.13 -1.94
C ALA A 165 -10.15 31.46 -0.60
N MET A 166 -10.36 30.48 0.29
CA MET A 166 -10.95 30.71 1.61
C MET A 166 -10.00 31.47 2.54
N ARG A 167 -8.70 31.14 2.53
CA ARG A 167 -7.70 31.88 3.32
C ARG A 167 -7.60 33.35 2.87
N ALA A 168 -7.68 33.59 1.55
CA ALA A 168 -7.70 34.93 1.00
C ALA A 168 -8.99 35.71 1.37
N ALA A 169 -10.15 35.02 1.38
CA ALA A 169 -11.41 35.63 1.78
C ALA A 169 -11.46 35.99 3.27
N GLU A 170 -10.88 35.17 4.13
CA GLU A 170 -10.78 35.45 5.57
C GLU A 170 -9.80 36.59 5.86
N ALA A 171 -8.66 36.64 5.17
CA ALA A 171 -7.71 37.74 5.27
C ALA A 171 -8.34 39.08 4.84
N ALA A 172 -9.11 39.08 3.74
CA ALA A 172 -9.83 40.27 3.28
C ALA A 172 -10.89 40.75 4.28
N ARG A 173 -11.64 39.82 4.89
CA ARG A 173 -12.64 40.14 5.93
C ARG A 173 -12.01 40.69 7.20
N GLN A 174 -10.83 40.19 7.60
CA GLN A 174 -10.10 40.71 8.75
C GLN A 174 -9.48 42.09 8.49
N GLU A 175 -9.14 42.39 7.24
CA GLU A 175 -8.64 43.71 6.83
C GLU A 175 -9.77 44.74 6.74
N GLU A 176 -10.96 44.36 6.25
CA GLU A 176 -12.15 45.21 6.29
C GLU A 176 -12.63 45.49 7.72
N ALA A 177 -12.55 44.51 8.63
CA ALA A 177 -12.92 44.70 10.04
C ALA A 177 -11.93 45.57 10.84
N ARG A 178 -10.74 45.85 10.29
CA ARG A 178 -9.72 46.72 10.89
C ARG A 178 -9.76 48.17 10.38
N ARG A 179 -10.60 48.47 9.38
CA ARG A 179 -10.84 49.83 8.87
C ARG A 179 -12.12 50.41 9.45
#